data_AF-F3CFM6-F1
#
_entry.id   AF-F3CFM6-F1
#
_cell.length_a   1.000
_cell.length_b   1.000
_cell.length_c   1.000
_cell.angle_alpha   90.00
_cell.angle_beta   90.00
_cell.angle_gamma   90.00
#
_symmetry.space_group_name_H-M   'P 1'
#
loop_
_entity.id
_entity.type
_entity.pdbx_description
1 polymer ?
#
loop_
_entity_poly.entity_id
_entity_poly.type
_entity_poly.pdbx_seq_one_letter_code
_entity_poly.pdbx_strand_id
1 'polypeptide(L)'
;PWLPGAGKDIVLPTRFILPPGPREGIVLNLAEYRMYYYPKGQNVVHTYPLGVGREGWGSPIGVTKVTAKTPNPTWTPPASIKAEHVSAYFFENSSDPRLVKQI
;
A
#
# COMPACT_ATOMS: atom_id res chain seq x y z
N PRO A 1 14.30 13.45 2.26
CA PRO A 1 14.22 12.78 0.94
C PRO A 1 15.59 12.77 0.24
N TRP A 2 15.97 11.64 -0.35
CA TRP A 2 17.18 11.57 -1.19
C TRP A 2 16.84 12.08 -2.59
N LEU A 3 17.61 13.04 -3.10
CA LEU A 3 17.49 13.58 -4.44
C LEU A 3 18.77 13.24 -5.21
N PRO A 4 18.73 12.31 -6.19
CA PRO A 4 19.88 12.08 -7.05
C PRO A 4 20.20 13.35 -7.84
N GLY A 5 21.48 13.72 -7.84
CA GLY A 5 21.96 14.87 -8.62
C GLY A 5 21.82 14.65 -10.12
N ALA A 6 21.75 15.74 -10.89
CA ALA A 6 21.66 15.68 -12.34
C ALA A 6 22.84 14.89 -12.94
N GLY A 7 22.54 14.07 -13.94
CA GLY A 7 23.54 13.27 -14.65
C GLY A 7 24.14 12.10 -13.85
N LYS A 8 23.62 11.76 -12.67
CA LYS A 8 24.07 10.58 -11.93
C LYS A 8 23.45 9.30 -12.48
N ASP A 9 24.29 8.32 -12.73
CA ASP A 9 23.86 6.94 -12.99
C ASP A 9 23.28 6.32 -11.73
N ILE A 10 22.13 5.65 -11.88
CA ILE A 10 21.44 4.95 -10.81
C ILE A 10 21.31 3.49 -11.24
N VAL A 11 21.86 2.59 -10.43
CA VAL A 11 21.67 1.16 -10.63
C VAL A 11 20.42 0.73 -9.88
N LEU A 12 19.39 0.31 -10.62
CA LEU A 12 18.20 -0.28 -10.05
C LEU A 12 18.38 -1.81 -9.98
N PRO A 13 18.39 -2.43 -8.79
CA PRO A 13 18.44 -3.87 -8.67
C PRO A 13 17.09 -4.48 -9.08
N THR A 14 16.96 -4.85 -10.35
CA THR A 14 15.73 -5.43 -10.93
C THR A 14 15.72 -6.96 -10.91
N ARG A 15 16.72 -7.58 -10.27
CA ARG A 15 16.81 -9.02 -10.09
C ARG A 15 16.28 -9.40 -8.72
N PHE A 16 15.31 -10.31 -8.70
CA PHE A 16 14.66 -10.78 -7.48
C PHE A 16 14.81 -12.28 -7.34
N ILE A 17 14.93 -12.74 -6.10
CA ILE A 17 14.78 -14.16 -5.76
C ILE A 17 13.28 -14.41 -5.65
N LEU A 18 12.80 -15.50 -6.24
CA LEU A 18 11.39 -15.85 -6.14
C LEU A 18 11.09 -16.39 -4.74
N PRO A 19 9.96 -15.99 -4.12
CA PRO A 19 9.58 -16.49 -2.82
C PRO A 19 9.41 -18.03 -2.85
N PRO A 20 9.69 -18.72 -1.73
CA PRO A 20 9.45 -20.15 -1.63
C PRO A 20 7.93 -20.46 -1.68
N GLY A 21 7.60 -21.67 -2.12
CA GLY A 21 6.21 -22.15 -2.19
C GLY A 21 5.63 -22.23 -3.60
N PRO A 22 4.30 -22.45 -3.73
CA PRO A 22 3.64 -22.61 -5.02
C PRO A 22 3.75 -21.36 -5.90
N ARG A 23 4.04 -21.56 -7.19
CA ARG A 23 4.13 -20.51 -8.21
C ARG A 23 2.81 -20.37 -8.96
N GLU A 24 1.76 -20.04 -8.22
CA GLU A 24 0.39 -20.02 -8.72
C GLU A 24 -0.34 -18.75 -8.29
N GLY A 25 -1.09 -18.14 -9.21
CA GLY A 25 -1.92 -16.98 -8.89
C GLY A 25 -1.09 -15.80 -8.39
N ILE A 26 -1.46 -15.22 -7.25
CA ILE A 26 -0.84 -14.03 -6.67
C ILE A 26 -0.16 -14.41 -5.36
N VAL A 27 1.13 -14.09 -5.23
CA VAL A 27 1.90 -14.21 -4.00
C VAL A 27 2.35 -12.82 -3.56
N LEU A 28 2.02 -12.43 -2.33
CA LEU A 28 2.44 -11.16 -1.73
C LEU A 28 3.59 -11.42 -0.75
N ASN A 29 4.75 -10.82 -1.00
CA ASN A 29 5.86 -10.80 -0.06
C ASN A 29 5.90 -9.44 0.63
N LEU A 30 5.39 -9.38 1.87
CA LEU A 30 5.27 -8.14 2.63
C LEU A 30 6.65 -7.58 3.03
N ALA A 31 7.64 -8.44 3.30
CA ALA A 31 8.99 -8.02 3.66
C ALA A 31 9.74 -7.36 2.49
N GLU A 32 9.44 -7.78 1.26
CA GLU A 32 10.02 -7.19 0.04
C GLU A 32 9.15 -6.10 -0.59
N TYR A 33 7.99 -5.77 0.00
CA TYR A 33 7.02 -4.83 -0.57
C TYR A 33 6.71 -5.16 -2.04
N ARG A 34 6.48 -6.45 -2.33
CA ARG A 34 6.40 -6.96 -3.70
C ARG A 34 5.29 -7.98 -3.90
N MET A 35 4.59 -7.84 -5.01
CA MET A 35 3.63 -8.81 -5.52
C MET A 35 4.26 -9.59 -6.68
N TYR A 36 4.04 -10.91 -6.67
CA TYR A 36 4.38 -11.83 -7.76
C TYR A 36 3.09 -12.41 -8.33
N TYR A 37 2.89 -12.28 -9.64
CA TYR A 37 1.75 -12.87 -10.35
C TYR A 37 2.23 -13.94 -11.34
N TYR A 38 1.71 -15.14 -11.16
CA TYR A 38 1.95 -16.33 -11.97
C TYR A 38 0.70 -16.63 -12.81
N PRO A 39 0.60 -16.11 -14.05
CA PRO A 39 -0.54 -16.36 -14.92
C PRO A 39 -0.68 -17.83 -15.26
N LYS A 40 -1.91 -18.33 -15.22
CA LYS A 40 -2.22 -19.74 -15.51
C LYS A 40 -1.81 -20.09 -16.94
N GLY A 41 -1.11 -21.22 -17.10
CA GLY A 41 -0.70 -21.75 -18.40
C GLY A 41 0.49 -21.04 -19.05
N GLN A 42 1.17 -20.14 -18.35
CA GLN A 42 2.36 -19.46 -18.86
C GLN A 42 3.54 -19.66 -17.90
N ASN A 43 4.72 -19.91 -18.45
CA ASN A 43 5.96 -20.02 -17.67
C ASN A 43 6.63 -18.65 -17.50
N VAL A 44 5.87 -17.69 -16.96
CA VAL A 44 6.34 -16.32 -16.71
C VAL A 44 5.90 -15.87 -15.32
N VAL A 45 6.62 -14.90 -14.76
CA VAL A 45 6.22 -14.20 -13.53
C VAL A 45 6.25 -12.71 -13.77
N HIS A 46 5.19 -12.03 -13.34
CA HIS A 46 5.15 -10.58 -13.31
C HIS A 46 5.39 -10.09 -11.89
N THR A 47 6.25 -9.09 -11.71
CA THR A 47 6.53 -8.51 -10.40
C THR A 47 6.11 -7.06 -10.35
N TYR A 48 5.52 -6.65 -9.24
CA TYR A 48 5.04 -5.29 -9.02
C TYR A 48 5.43 -4.83 -7.62
N PRO A 49 5.89 -3.57 -7.45
CA PRO A 49 6.01 -2.98 -6.12
C PRO A 49 4.61 -2.87 -5.48
N LEU A 50 4.54 -3.05 -4.18
CA LEU A 50 3.31 -3.09 -3.40
C LEU A 50 3.45 -2.22 -2.15
N GLY A 51 2.48 -1.34 -1.91
CA GLY A 51 2.32 -0.69 -0.61
C GLY A 51 1.54 -1.61 0.35
N VAL A 52 1.95 -1.63 1.62
CA VAL A 52 1.27 -2.38 2.69
C VAL A 52 0.68 -1.40 3.71
N GLY A 53 -0.25 -1.87 4.54
CA GLY A 53 -0.86 -1.05 5.58
C GLY A 53 0.16 -0.53 6.60
N ARG A 54 -0.14 0.64 7.21
CA ARG A 54 0.67 1.23 8.29
C ARG A 54 0.72 0.30 9.50
N GLU A 55 1.70 0.53 10.38
CA GLU A 55 1.80 -0.20 11.65
C GLU A 55 0.48 -0.16 12.44
N GLY A 56 0.07 -1.29 13.01
CA GLY A 56 -1.25 -1.48 13.62
C GLY A 56 -2.40 -1.75 12.65
N TRP A 57 -2.18 -1.60 11.34
CA TRP A 57 -3.14 -1.84 10.24
C TRP A 57 -2.52 -2.73 9.15
N GLY A 58 -1.68 -3.68 9.56
CA GLY A 58 -0.91 -4.52 8.65
C GLY A 58 -1.78 -5.36 7.72
N SER A 59 -1.25 -5.65 6.52
CA SER A 59 -1.87 -6.61 5.62
C SER A 59 -1.87 -8.00 6.28
N PRO A 60 -3.03 -8.68 6.35
CA PRO A 60 -3.13 -9.98 7.01
C PRO A 60 -2.30 -11.05 6.28
N ILE A 61 -1.73 -11.98 7.04
CA ILE A 61 -0.95 -13.11 6.52
C ILE A 61 -1.86 -14.32 6.39
N GLY A 62 -1.92 -14.91 5.20
CA GLY A 62 -2.68 -16.13 4.96
C GLY A 62 -3.05 -16.32 3.49
N VAL A 63 -3.85 -17.35 3.23
CA VAL A 63 -4.38 -17.64 1.89
C VAL A 63 -5.74 -16.96 1.74
N THR A 64 -5.92 -16.22 0.65
CA THR A 64 -7.18 -15.58 0.29
C THR A 64 -7.39 -15.63 -1.22
N LYS A 65 -8.55 -15.16 -1.69
CA LYS A 65 -8.90 -15.11 -3.12
C LYS A 65 -9.49 -13.76 -3.49
N VAL A 66 -9.21 -13.33 -4.72
CA VAL A 66 -9.87 -12.17 -5.33
C VAL A 66 -11.33 -12.53 -5.60
N THR A 67 -12.26 -11.79 -5.03
CA THR A 67 -13.71 -12.01 -5.21
C THR A 67 -14.34 -11.03 -6.20
N ALA A 68 -13.78 -9.83 -6.34
CA ALA A 68 -14.27 -8.80 -7.24
C ALA A 68 -13.12 -7.88 -7.67
N LYS A 69 -13.31 -7.20 -8.81
CA LYS A 69 -12.43 -6.14 -9.31
C LYS A 69 -13.28 -5.00 -9.85
N THR A 70 -13.17 -3.84 -9.24
CA THR A 70 -13.91 -2.63 -9.65
C THR A 70 -12.93 -1.63 -10.25
N PRO A 71 -13.08 -1.24 -11.53
CA PRO A 71 -12.32 -0.13 -12.09
C PRO A 71 -12.67 1.19 -11.37
N ASN A 72 -11.65 1.99 -11.05
CA ASN A 72 -11.81 3.33 -10.44
C ASN A 72 -12.75 3.35 -9.22
N PRO A 73 -12.46 2.59 -8.15
CA PRO A 73 -13.32 2.52 -6.98
C PRO A 73 -13.35 3.86 -6.22
N THR A 74 -14.48 4.17 -5.58
CA THR A 74 -14.56 5.24 -4.59
C THR A 74 -14.04 4.75 -3.23
N TRP A 75 -13.48 5.67 -2.43
CA TRP A 75 -13.07 5.38 -1.06
C TRP A 75 -14.12 5.90 -0.08
N THR A 76 -14.68 4.99 0.73
CA THR A 76 -15.61 5.33 1.81
C THR A 76 -14.91 5.06 3.15
N PRO A 77 -14.27 6.06 3.77
CA PRO A 77 -13.56 5.85 5.04
C PRO A 77 -14.50 5.38 6.14
N PRO A 78 -14.06 4.44 7.01
CA PRO A 78 -14.83 4.04 8.17
C PRO A 78 -14.95 5.19 9.17
N ALA A 79 -15.93 5.11 10.07
CA ALA A 79 -16.20 6.15 11.08
C ALA A 79 -14.97 6.46 11.95
N SER A 80 -14.16 5.46 12.28
CA SER A 80 -12.91 5.62 13.04
C SER A 80 -11.90 6.55 12.35
N ILE A 81 -11.72 6.40 11.04
CA ILE A 81 -10.80 7.24 10.25
C ILE A 81 -11.35 8.66 10.12
N LYS A 82 -12.67 8.83 10.00
CA LYS A 82 -13.29 10.17 10.01
C LYS A 82 -13.04 10.87 11.35
N ALA A 83 -13.19 10.17 12.47
CA ALA A 83 -12.93 10.70 13.81
C ALA A 83 -11.46 11.05 14.03
N GLU A 84 -10.53 10.18 13.62
CA GLU A 84 -9.08 10.44 13.64
C GLU A 84 -8.75 11.75 12.89
N HIS A 85 -9.28 11.92 11.68
CA HIS A 85 -9.06 13.12 10.87
C HIS A 85 -9.59 14.40 11.53
N VAL A 86 -10.80 14.37 12.10
CA VAL A 86 -11.36 15.51 12.84
C VAL A 86 -10.48 15.85 14.03
N SER A 87 -10.08 14.85 14.83
CA SER A 87 -9.22 15.08 15.99
C SER A 87 -7.88 15.71 15.59
N ALA A 88 -7.18 15.13 14.61
CA ALA A 88 -5.91 15.65 14.11
C ALA A 88 -6.04 17.08 13.58
N TYR A 89 -7.10 17.36 12.82
CA TYR A 89 -7.39 18.70 12.30
C TYR A 89 -7.61 19.73 13.42
N PHE A 90 -8.36 19.37 14.47
CA PHE A 90 -8.57 20.23 15.64
C PHE A 90 -7.27 20.48 16.43
N PHE A 91 -6.41 19.48 16.59
CA PHE A 91 -5.13 19.63 17.30
C PHE A 91 -4.15 20.51 16.51
N GLU A 92 -4.05 20.36 15.20
CA GLU A 92 -3.13 21.14 14.36
C GLU A 92 -3.60 22.58 14.14
N ASN A 93 -4.92 22.82 14.18
CA ASN A 93 -5.52 24.13 13.91
C ASN A 93 -6.20 24.74 15.15
N SER A 94 -5.74 24.42 16.36
CA SER A 94 -6.36 24.89 17.61
C SER A 94 -6.39 26.42 17.76
N SER A 95 -5.61 27.12 16.93
CA SER A 95 -5.54 28.58 16.85
C SER A 95 -6.46 29.19 15.78
N ASP A 96 -7.16 28.39 14.96
CA ASP A 96 -8.06 28.90 13.91
C ASP A 96 -9.34 29.46 14.56
N PRO A 97 -9.61 30.77 14.44
CA PRO A 97 -10.77 31.41 15.06
C PRO A 97 -12.12 30.90 14.50
N ARG A 98 -12.15 30.12 13.41
CA ARG A 98 -13.37 29.48 12.90
C ARG A 98 -13.83 28.27 13.73
N LEU A 99 -12.96 27.70 14.58
CA LEU A 99 -13.24 26.49 15.36
C LEU A 99 -13.77 26.78 16.78
N VAL A 100 -13.73 28.03 17.24
CA VAL A 100 -14.07 28.43 18.63
C VAL A 100 -15.59 28.52 18.88
N LYS A 101 -16.44 28.34 17.86
CA LYS A 101 -17.91 28.54 17.97
C LYS A 101 -18.77 27.27 17.93
N GLN A 102 -18.21 26.09 18.23
CA GLN A 102 -18.97 24.83 18.26
C GLN A 102 -19.03 24.16 19.63
N ILE A 103 -19.02 24.96 20.70
CA ILE A 103 -19.46 24.55 22.05
C ILE A 103 -20.83 25.15 22.31
#